data_AF-A0A3M0W5I7-F1
#
_entry.id   AF-A0A3M0W5I7-F1
#
_cell.length_a   1.000
_cell.length_b   1.000
_cell.length_c   1.000
_cell.angle_alpha   90.00
_cell.angle_beta   90.00
_cell.angle_gamma   90.00
#
_symmetry.space_group_name_H-M   'P 1'
#
loop_
_entity.id
_entity.type
_entity.pdbx_description
1 polymer ?
#
loop_
_entity_poly.entity_id
_entity_poly.type
_entity_poly.pdbx_seq_one_letter_code
_entity_poly.pdbx_strand_id
1 'polypeptide(L)'
;MSSSSSVPDFRTFLSTAILSDQHNISYRSLSRALKCHVNVAKGLLHEYYEDQNKRKAGSVYATYMIAGARKAGLSGVGGETNGHGHVNGNGLKKESEESVVGGDDDINFPSSLPPFSSSMLDPKDLESAKSQYEQVSSIHIYSLSPGKIPDLGALTDIGRGLFADVFSKEDPLLHNKTYGVITNPNVRRRKRRANNILPG
;
A
#
# COMPACT_ATOMS: atom_id res chain seq x y z
N MET A 1 18.76 -37.64 -8.30
CA MET A 1 17.75 -36.99 -9.17
C MET A 1 16.92 -36.09 -8.27
N SER A 2 17.29 -34.81 -8.19
CA SER A 2 16.67 -33.85 -7.26
C SER A 2 15.54 -33.14 -7.98
N SER A 3 14.31 -33.34 -7.50
CA SER A 3 13.10 -32.74 -8.03
C SER A 3 13.16 -31.22 -7.86
N SER A 4 13.47 -30.47 -8.92
CA SER A 4 13.29 -29.03 -8.95
C SER A 4 11.80 -28.74 -9.05
N SER A 5 11.16 -28.36 -7.95
CA SER A 5 9.87 -27.69 -8.01
C SER A 5 10.08 -26.40 -8.81
N SER A 6 9.71 -26.40 -10.08
CA SER A 6 9.84 -25.25 -10.97
C SER A 6 8.92 -24.16 -10.41
N VAL A 7 9.52 -23.15 -9.78
CA VAL A 7 8.83 -21.88 -9.57
C VAL A 7 8.31 -21.47 -10.95
N PRO A 8 7.00 -21.21 -11.12
CA PRO A 8 6.49 -20.72 -12.39
C PRO A 8 7.33 -19.54 -12.81
N ASP A 9 7.85 -19.54 -14.03
CA ASP A 9 8.61 -18.40 -14.54
C ASP A 9 7.72 -17.15 -14.41
N PHE A 10 8.13 -16.23 -13.54
CA PHE A 10 7.34 -15.06 -13.18
C PHE A 10 7.06 -14.19 -14.41
N ARG A 11 7.95 -14.22 -15.40
CA ARG A 11 7.79 -13.49 -16.66
C ARG A 11 6.63 -14.04 -17.45
N THR A 12 6.61 -15.36 -17.65
CA THR A 12 5.50 -16.05 -18.30
C THR A 12 4.18 -15.79 -17.56
N PHE A 13 4.17 -15.91 -16.23
CA PHE A 13 2.98 -15.61 -15.42
C PHE A 13 2.47 -14.18 -15.63
N LEU A 14 3.35 -13.17 -15.52
CA LEU A 14 2.98 -11.76 -15.69
C LEU A 14 2.57 -11.45 -17.13
N SER A 15 3.20 -12.05 -18.13
CA SER A 15 2.81 -11.89 -19.53
C SER A 15 1.41 -12.43 -19.79
N THR A 16 1.10 -13.64 -19.35
CA THR A 16 -0.25 -14.19 -19.49
C THR A 16 -1.27 -13.34 -18.73
N ALA A 17 -1.04 -13.07 -17.44
CA ALA A 17 -2.01 -12.37 -16.61
C ALA A 17 -2.27 -10.93 -17.09
N ILE A 18 -1.23 -10.18 -17.46
CA ILE A 18 -1.38 -8.77 -17.82
C ILE A 18 -1.73 -8.61 -19.30
N LEU A 19 -0.99 -9.27 -20.21
CA LEU A 19 -1.12 -9.00 -21.65
C LEU A 19 -2.18 -9.88 -22.31
N SER A 20 -2.37 -11.12 -21.86
CA SER A 20 -3.39 -12.02 -22.42
C SER A 20 -4.73 -11.85 -21.70
N ASP A 21 -4.73 -11.99 -20.37
CA ASP A 21 -5.96 -12.01 -19.58
C ASP A 21 -6.45 -10.60 -19.19
N GLN A 22 -5.67 -9.57 -19.51
CA GLN A 22 -5.99 -8.16 -19.22
C GLN A 22 -6.23 -7.89 -17.72
N HIS A 23 -5.55 -8.63 -16.84
CA HIS A 23 -5.66 -8.47 -15.39
C HIS A 23 -4.67 -7.44 -14.83
N ASN A 24 -5.13 -6.75 -13.79
CA ASN A 24 -4.28 -5.89 -12.97
C ASN A 24 -3.65 -6.71 -11.84
N ILE A 25 -2.32 -6.69 -11.76
CA ILE A 25 -1.56 -7.49 -10.80
C ILE A 25 -0.87 -6.59 -9.79
N SER A 26 -1.20 -6.76 -8.51
CA SER A 26 -0.53 -6.07 -7.40
C SER A 26 0.64 -6.91 -6.85
N TYR A 27 1.58 -6.30 -6.13
CA TYR A 27 2.63 -7.07 -5.46
C TYR A 27 2.06 -8.10 -4.47
N ARG A 28 0.87 -7.83 -3.90
CA ARG A 28 0.18 -8.74 -2.97
C ARG A 28 -0.39 -9.98 -3.65
N SER A 29 -0.95 -9.83 -4.86
CA SER A 29 -1.45 -10.96 -5.64
C SER A 29 -0.31 -11.77 -6.24
N LEU A 30 0.73 -11.10 -6.77
CA LEU A 30 1.92 -11.78 -7.29
C LEU A 30 2.65 -12.60 -6.22
N SER A 31 2.85 -12.03 -5.03
CA SER A 31 3.47 -12.71 -3.88
C SER A 31 2.78 -14.03 -3.54
N ARG A 32 1.46 -14.08 -3.67
CA ARG A 32 0.65 -15.29 -3.40
C ARG A 32 0.70 -16.29 -4.55
N ALA A 33 0.55 -15.81 -5.78
CA ALA A 33 0.65 -16.66 -6.96
C ALA A 33 1.99 -17.41 -7.02
N LEU A 34 3.09 -16.72 -6.67
CA LEU A 34 4.44 -17.28 -6.72
C LEU A 34 4.96 -17.81 -5.37
N LYS A 35 4.14 -17.74 -4.31
CA LYS A 35 4.50 -18.17 -2.95
C LYS A 35 5.82 -17.58 -2.44
N CYS A 36 6.01 -16.28 -2.64
CA CYS A 36 7.25 -15.58 -2.29
C CYS A 36 7.00 -14.37 -1.39
N HIS A 37 8.04 -13.87 -0.74
CA HIS A 37 7.97 -12.71 0.14
C HIS A 37 7.54 -11.45 -0.63
N VAL A 38 6.72 -10.57 -0.04
CA VAL A 38 6.19 -9.38 -0.73
C VAL A 38 7.26 -8.47 -1.33
N ASN A 39 8.40 -8.29 -0.65
CA ASN A 39 9.53 -7.52 -1.20
C ASN A 39 10.17 -8.16 -2.44
N VAL A 40 10.20 -9.50 -2.53
CA VAL A 40 10.64 -10.18 -3.75
C VAL A 40 9.65 -9.89 -4.87
N ALA A 41 8.35 -10.00 -4.61
CA ALA A 41 7.31 -9.69 -5.60
C ALA A 41 7.39 -8.24 -6.10
N LYS A 42 7.69 -7.26 -5.22
CA LYS A 42 7.94 -5.85 -5.63
C LYS A 42 9.09 -5.74 -6.63
N GLY A 43 10.20 -6.46 -6.38
CA GLY A 43 11.34 -6.52 -7.30
C GLY A 43 10.98 -7.14 -8.64
N LEU A 44 10.23 -8.25 -8.63
CA LEU A 44 9.79 -8.93 -9.86
C LEU A 44 8.87 -8.05 -10.73
N LEU A 45 7.97 -7.28 -10.11
CA LEU A 45 7.14 -6.31 -10.85
C LEU A 45 8.01 -5.22 -11.50
N HIS A 46 9.01 -4.72 -10.78
CA HIS A 46 9.92 -3.71 -11.31
C HIS A 46 10.72 -4.23 -12.51
N GLU A 47 11.33 -5.41 -12.36
CA GLU A 47 12.09 -6.07 -13.42
C GLU A 47 11.24 -6.29 -14.68
N TYR A 48 10.02 -6.81 -14.51
CA TYR A 48 9.11 -7.04 -15.63
C TYR A 48 8.68 -5.74 -16.31
N TYR A 49 8.33 -4.70 -15.53
CA TYR A 49 7.94 -3.40 -16.06
C TYR A 49 9.03 -2.77 -16.92
N GLU A 50 10.28 -2.76 -16.42
CA GLU A 50 11.41 -2.23 -17.19
C GLU A 50 11.62 -2.99 -18.49
N ASP A 51 11.65 -4.32 -18.42
CA ASP A 51 11.96 -5.14 -19.60
C ASP A 51 10.88 -5.05 -20.68
N GLN A 52 9.60 -5.06 -20.29
CA GLN A 52 8.51 -4.93 -21.25
C GLN A 52 8.49 -3.54 -21.87
N ASN A 53 8.68 -2.47 -21.10
CA ASN A 53 8.66 -1.11 -21.64
C ASN A 53 9.93 -0.75 -22.41
N LYS A 54 11.07 -1.42 -22.17
CA LYS A 54 12.26 -1.36 -23.05
C LYS A 54 11.97 -1.98 -24.42
N ARG A 55 11.19 -3.07 -24.47
CA ARG A 55 10.82 -3.76 -25.72
C ARG A 55 9.73 -3.02 -26.50
N LYS A 56 8.68 -2.59 -25.80
CA LYS A 56 7.56 -1.83 -26.34
C LYS A 56 7.09 -0.82 -25.30
N ALA A 57 7.42 0.44 -25.52
CA ALA A 57 7.00 1.52 -24.63
C ALA A 57 5.47 1.55 -24.47
N GLY A 58 5.01 1.66 -23.22
CA GLY A 58 3.58 1.67 -22.89
C GLY A 58 2.88 0.33 -23.07
N SER A 59 3.62 -0.79 -23.14
CA SER A 59 3.02 -2.13 -23.17
C SER A 59 2.44 -2.54 -21.81
N VAL A 60 3.00 -2.00 -20.73
CA VAL A 60 2.54 -2.22 -19.37
C VAL A 60 2.58 -0.90 -18.61
N TYR A 61 1.55 -0.64 -17.82
CA TYR A 61 1.42 0.54 -16.99
C TYR A 61 1.70 0.19 -15.53
N ALA A 62 2.45 1.05 -14.84
CA ALA A 62 2.75 0.88 -13.43
C ALA A 62 2.06 1.94 -12.58
N THR A 63 1.53 1.52 -11.45
CA THR A 63 1.14 2.43 -10.36
C THR A 63 2.18 2.33 -9.25
N TYR A 64 2.84 3.43 -8.93
CA TYR A 64 3.81 3.51 -7.83
C TYR A 64 3.10 3.86 -6.52
N MET A 65 3.64 3.37 -5.40
CA MET A 65 3.30 3.81 -4.05
C MET A 65 4.53 4.46 -3.43
N ILE A 66 4.38 5.71 -2.99
CA ILE A 66 5.37 6.45 -2.20
C ILE A 66 4.85 6.64 -0.78
N ALA A 67 5.72 6.53 0.21
CA ALA A 67 5.39 6.79 1.61
C ALA A 67 6.55 7.49 2.33
N GLY A 68 6.23 8.40 3.24
CA GLY A 68 7.20 9.18 3.99
C GLY A 68 6.61 10.37 4.74
N ALA A 69 7.48 11.15 5.38
CA ALA A 69 7.12 12.40 6.05
C ALA A 69 7.02 13.54 5.01
N ARG A 70 5.90 14.27 4.99
CA ARG A 70 5.72 15.45 4.10
C ARG A 70 6.42 16.68 4.68
N LYS A 71 6.83 17.61 3.83
CA LYS A 71 7.35 18.91 4.30
C LYS A 71 6.23 19.69 5.02
N ALA A 72 6.51 20.17 6.23
CA ALA A 72 5.61 21.08 6.93
C ALA A 72 5.39 22.35 6.08
N GLY A 73 4.13 22.73 5.85
CA GLY A 73 3.76 23.92 5.06
C GLY A 73 3.21 23.65 3.65
N LEU A 74 3.27 22.42 3.15
CA LEU A 74 2.57 22.00 1.91
C LEU A 74 1.20 21.34 2.19
N SER A 75 0.67 21.50 3.41
CA SER A 75 -0.71 21.14 3.76
C SER A 75 -1.69 22.16 3.17
N GLY A 76 -1.69 22.29 1.84
CA GLY A 76 -2.67 23.04 1.08
C GLY A 76 -3.51 22.09 0.24
N VAL A 77 -4.78 21.95 0.62
CA VAL A 77 -5.91 21.41 -0.16
C VAL A 77 -5.96 19.88 -0.36
N GLY A 78 -6.83 19.23 0.44
CA GLY A 78 -7.71 18.14 -0.02
C GLY A 78 -7.09 16.77 -0.31
N GLY A 79 -6.57 16.09 0.71
CA GLY A 79 -6.39 14.64 0.69
C GLY A 79 -7.12 14.05 1.89
N GLU A 80 -8.36 13.62 1.70
CA GLU A 80 -9.20 13.03 2.73
C GLU A 80 -8.54 11.76 3.28
N THR A 81 -7.88 11.87 4.43
CA THR A 81 -7.56 10.72 5.25
C THR A 81 -8.87 10.25 5.87
N ASN A 82 -9.39 9.10 5.45
CA ASN A 82 -10.50 8.42 6.14
C ASN A 82 -10.03 7.94 7.52
N GLY A 83 -9.98 8.87 8.47
CA GLY A 83 -9.68 8.68 9.88
C GLY A 83 -10.75 9.40 10.69
N HIS A 84 -11.60 8.59 11.33
CA HIS A 84 -12.73 9.02 12.14
C HIS A 84 -12.29 9.98 13.26
N GLY A 85 -12.79 11.23 13.23
CA GLY A 85 -12.40 12.27 14.20
C GLY A 85 -13.38 13.44 14.21
N HIS A 86 -14.51 13.22 14.89
CA HIS A 86 -15.44 14.17 15.52
C HIS A 86 -15.63 15.58 14.90
N VAL A 87 -16.84 15.77 14.36
CA VAL A 87 -17.49 17.06 14.08
C VAL A 87 -17.39 18.00 15.28
N ASN A 88 -16.95 19.24 15.05
CA ASN A 88 -17.65 20.38 15.63
C ASN A 88 -17.44 21.63 14.77
N GLY A 89 -18.57 22.16 14.28
CA GLY A 89 -18.61 23.41 13.55
C GLY A 89 -18.42 24.61 14.46
N ASN A 90 -17.85 25.67 13.93
CA ASN A 90 -18.58 26.91 13.62
C ASN A 90 -17.55 27.99 13.27
N GLY A 91 -17.77 28.65 12.13
CA GLY A 91 -16.94 29.76 11.71
C GLY A 91 -17.05 30.95 12.65
N LEU A 92 -16.01 31.78 12.65
CA LEU A 92 -16.09 33.25 12.70
C LEU A 92 -14.65 33.80 12.65
N LYS A 93 -14.44 34.75 11.73
CA LYS A 93 -13.27 35.61 11.64
C LYS A 93 -13.06 36.35 12.96
N LYS A 94 -11.80 36.53 13.39
CA LYS A 94 -11.36 37.78 14.05
C LYS A 94 -9.84 37.89 14.06
N GLU A 95 -9.40 38.89 13.31
CA GLU A 95 -8.17 39.66 13.49
C GLU A 95 -8.22 40.46 14.81
N SER A 96 -7.13 40.43 15.60
CA SER A 96 -6.54 41.58 16.32
C SER A 96 -5.56 41.15 17.44
N GLU A 97 -4.59 42.03 17.64
CA GLU A 97 -3.33 41.99 18.38
C GLU A 97 -3.39 41.80 19.92
N GLU A 98 -2.23 41.38 20.46
CA GLU A 98 -1.45 42.06 21.53
C GLU A 98 -0.99 41.19 22.74
N SER A 99 0.35 41.12 22.84
CA SER A 99 1.27 41.04 24.00
C SER A 99 0.94 40.27 25.28
N VAL A 100 1.83 39.31 25.66
CA VAL A 100 2.51 39.29 26.99
C VAL A 100 3.90 38.67 26.83
N VAL A 101 4.92 39.40 27.30
CA VAL A 101 6.32 38.97 27.44
C VAL A 101 6.45 38.12 28.70
N GLY A 102 7.12 36.96 28.61
CA GLY A 102 7.55 36.19 29.77
C GLY A 102 8.53 35.13 29.32
N GLY A 103 9.80 35.28 29.70
CA GLY A 103 10.88 34.43 29.24
C GLY A 103 10.69 32.97 29.62
N ASP A 104 10.96 32.10 28.65
CA ASP A 104 11.40 30.73 28.87
C ASP A 104 12.37 30.41 27.73
N ASP A 105 13.39 29.62 28.02
CA ASP A 105 14.18 28.96 27.00
C ASP A 105 13.27 27.99 26.23
N ASP A 106 12.50 28.56 25.29
CA ASP A 106 11.61 27.86 24.38
C ASP A 106 12.50 27.04 23.44
N ILE A 107 12.84 25.83 23.87
CA ILE A 107 13.13 24.76 22.94
C ILE A 107 11.86 24.62 22.10
N ASN A 108 11.87 25.26 20.93
CA ASN A 108 10.85 25.14 19.90
C ASN A 108 10.79 23.67 19.45
N PHE A 109 10.11 22.83 20.22
CA PHE A 109 9.71 21.52 19.77
C PHE A 109 8.67 21.77 18.67
N PRO A 110 8.91 21.32 17.42
CA PRO A 110 7.87 21.41 16.41
C PRO A 110 6.63 20.68 16.96
N SER A 111 5.56 21.45 17.18
CA SER A 111 4.35 21.04 17.92
C SER A 111 3.59 19.90 17.24
N SER A 112 3.96 19.52 16.02
CA SER A 112 3.64 18.22 15.45
C SER A 112 4.75 17.77 14.52
N LEU A 113 5.21 16.52 14.67
CA LEU A 113 6.00 15.87 13.62
C LEU A 113 5.21 15.93 12.30
N PRO A 114 5.88 16.13 11.15
CA PRO A 114 5.18 16.17 9.89
C PRO A 114 4.39 14.87 9.68
N PRO A 115 3.14 14.93 9.22
CA PRO A 115 2.32 13.74 9.10
C PRO A 115 2.96 12.76 8.11
N PHE A 116 3.12 11.51 8.56
CA PHE A 116 3.48 10.41 7.67
C PHE A 116 2.33 10.20 6.67
N SER A 117 2.64 10.19 5.39
CA SER A 117 1.64 10.03 4.33
C SER A 117 2.08 8.98 3.33
N SER A 118 1.11 8.42 2.60
CA SER A 118 1.35 7.54 1.47
C SER A 118 0.41 7.87 0.32
N SER A 119 0.92 7.87 -0.91
CA SER A 119 0.14 8.17 -2.12
C SER A 119 0.45 7.18 -3.25
N MET A 120 -0.54 6.94 -4.11
CA MET A 120 -0.40 6.13 -5.32
C MET A 120 -0.42 7.03 -6.56
N LEU A 121 0.49 6.80 -7.50
CA LEU A 121 0.76 7.73 -8.61
C LEU A 121 1.21 7.01 -9.88
N ASP A 122 1.02 7.68 -11.01
CA ASP A 122 1.64 7.32 -12.28
C ASP A 122 3.16 7.56 -12.25
N PRO A 123 3.95 6.87 -13.10
CA PRO A 123 5.41 7.04 -13.13
C PRO A 123 5.84 8.47 -13.46
N LYS A 124 5.05 9.19 -14.28
CA LYS A 124 5.29 10.57 -14.68
C LYS A 124 5.16 11.58 -13.53
N ASP A 125 4.34 11.27 -12.53
CA ASP A 125 4.06 12.16 -11.39
C ASP A 125 4.95 11.84 -10.18
N LEU A 126 5.81 10.80 -10.31
CA LEU A 126 6.66 10.33 -9.23
C LEU A 126 7.70 11.36 -8.80
N GLU A 127 8.37 12.03 -9.75
CA GLU A 127 9.39 13.03 -9.41
C GLU A 127 8.81 14.28 -8.76
N SER A 128 7.66 14.77 -9.25
CA SER A 128 6.97 15.90 -8.63
C SER A 128 6.48 15.54 -7.23
N ALA A 129 5.95 14.32 -7.04
CA ALA A 129 5.53 13.83 -5.73
C ALA A 129 6.70 13.74 -4.74
N LYS A 130 7.86 13.20 -5.14
CA LYS A 130 9.06 13.11 -4.29
C LYS A 130 9.45 14.46 -3.70
N SER A 131 9.33 15.55 -4.46
CA SER A 131 9.68 16.90 -4.00
C SER A 131 8.84 17.40 -2.81
N GLN A 132 7.64 16.82 -2.60
CA GLN A 132 6.72 17.18 -1.52
C GLN A 132 7.05 16.49 -0.19
N TYR A 133 7.89 15.45 -0.23
CA TYR A 133 8.33 14.72 0.95
C TYR A 133 9.62 15.32 1.50
N GLU A 134 9.69 15.45 2.81
CA GLU A 134 10.91 15.81 3.53
C GLU A 134 11.81 14.58 3.62
N GLN A 135 11.21 13.44 4.00
CA GLN A 135 11.87 12.15 4.06
C GLN A 135 11.01 11.09 3.38
N VAL A 136 11.55 10.44 2.36
CA VAL A 136 10.91 9.29 1.71
C VAL A 136 11.35 8.00 2.38
N SER A 137 10.39 7.24 2.92
CA SER A 137 10.65 5.95 3.57
C SER A 137 10.50 4.76 2.62
N SER A 138 9.66 4.88 1.60
CA SER A 138 9.47 3.81 0.61
C SER A 138 8.98 4.35 -0.73
N ILE A 139 9.50 3.80 -1.82
CA ILE A 139 8.96 3.90 -3.18
C ILE A 139 9.00 2.50 -3.79
N HIS A 140 7.88 2.03 -4.32
CA HIS A 140 7.82 0.75 -5.04
C HIS A 140 6.61 0.71 -5.97
N ILE A 141 6.63 -0.21 -6.94
CA ILE A 141 5.44 -0.50 -7.76
C ILE A 141 4.40 -1.20 -6.88
N TYR A 142 3.21 -0.60 -6.81
CA TYR A 142 2.04 -1.19 -6.16
C TYR A 142 1.41 -2.27 -7.05
N SER A 143 1.19 -1.93 -8.33
CA SER A 143 0.57 -2.81 -9.32
C SER A 143 1.03 -2.52 -10.74
N LEU A 144 0.87 -3.53 -11.60
CA LEU A 144 0.97 -3.43 -13.06
C LEU A 144 -0.38 -3.70 -13.70
N SER A 145 -0.65 -3.01 -14.79
CA SER A 145 -1.91 -3.10 -15.55
C SER A 145 -1.64 -3.08 -17.06
N PRO A 146 -2.52 -3.67 -17.90
CA PRO A 146 -2.40 -3.61 -19.35
C PRO A 146 -2.62 -2.21 -19.90
N GLY A 147 -3.41 -1.40 -19.21
CA GLY A 147 -3.73 -0.03 -19.56
C GLY A 147 -3.61 0.92 -18.38
N LYS A 148 -3.72 2.21 -18.65
CA LYS A 148 -3.75 3.22 -17.59
C LYS A 148 -4.98 3.01 -16.71
N ILE A 149 -4.77 2.93 -15.40
CA ILE A 149 -5.86 2.82 -14.43
C ILE A 149 -6.55 4.20 -14.32
N PRO A 150 -7.88 4.29 -14.50
CA PRO A 150 -8.59 5.56 -14.57
C PRO A 150 -8.70 6.25 -13.20
N ASP A 151 -8.87 5.49 -12.12
CA ASP A 151 -9.01 6.02 -10.77
C ASP A 151 -8.51 5.05 -9.67
N LEU A 152 -8.46 5.53 -8.43
CA LEU A 152 -8.06 4.74 -7.27
C LEU A 152 -9.09 3.67 -6.88
N GLY A 153 -10.33 3.79 -7.36
CA GLY A 153 -11.42 2.84 -7.13
C GLY A 153 -11.08 1.47 -7.70
N ALA A 154 -10.58 1.42 -8.93
CA ALA A 154 -10.13 0.20 -9.58
C ALA A 154 -9.03 -0.55 -8.77
N LEU A 155 -8.16 0.17 -8.06
CA LEU A 155 -7.15 -0.44 -7.18
C LEU A 155 -7.76 -1.05 -5.92
N THR A 156 -8.86 -0.48 -5.43
CA THR A 156 -9.60 -1.00 -4.29
C THR A 156 -10.28 -2.32 -4.66
N ASP A 157 -10.84 -2.42 -5.87
CA ASP A 157 -11.51 -3.64 -6.34
C ASP A 157 -10.54 -4.81 -6.50
N ILE A 158 -9.33 -4.56 -7.01
CA ILE A 158 -8.25 -5.57 -7.04
C ILE A 158 -7.97 -6.08 -5.62
N GLY A 159 -7.91 -5.18 -4.64
CA GLY A 159 -7.72 -5.52 -3.24
C GLY A 159 -8.87 -6.36 -2.66
N ARG A 160 -10.12 -6.03 -3.00
CA ARG A 160 -11.32 -6.77 -2.56
C ARG A 160 -11.37 -8.17 -3.16
N GLY A 161 -11.13 -8.32 -4.46
CA GLY A 161 -11.07 -9.63 -5.13
C GLY A 161 -10.00 -10.51 -4.50
N LEU A 162 -8.79 -9.98 -4.30
CA LEU A 162 -7.71 -10.71 -3.65
C LEU A 162 -8.06 -11.17 -2.22
N PHE A 163 -8.78 -10.34 -1.47
CA PHE A 163 -9.27 -10.73 -0.14
C PHE A 163 -10.28 -11.87 -0.22
N ALA A 164 -11.31 -11.72 -1.07
CA ALA A 164 -12.39 -12.69 -1.21
C ALA A 164 -11.88 -14.03 -1.75
N ASP A 165 -11.01 -14.02 -2.75
CA ASP A 165 -10.60 -15.22 -3.47
C ASP A 165 -9.46 -15.97 -2.82
N VAL A 166 -8.59 -15.27 -2.09
CA VAL A 166 -7.36 -15.84 -1.53
C VAL A 166 -7.32 -15.71 -0.02
N PHE A 167 -7.44 -14.49 0.54
CA PHE A 167 -7.20 -14.31 1.98
C PHE A 167 -8.26 -14.97 2.85
N SER A 168 -9.50 -15.06 2.37
CA SER A 168 -10.59 -15.72 3.08
C SER A 168 -10.44 -17.24 3.14
N LYS A 169 -9.71 -17.83 2.19
CA LYS A 169 -9.56 -19.28 2.01
C LYS A 169 -8.28 -19.84 2.63
N GLU A 170 -7.24 -19.02 2.77
CA GLU A 170 -5.97 -19.42 3.37
C GLU A 170 -5.97 -19.21 4.89
N ASP A 171 -5.39 -20.16 5.63
CA ASP A 171 -5.15 -19.98 7.07
C ASP A 171 -4.03 -18.95 7.29
N PRO A 172 -4.32 -17.75 7.84
CA PRO A 172 -3.32 -16.71 7.96
C PRO A 172 -2.16 -17.14 8.88
N LEU A 173 -2.42 -17.95 9.90
CA LEU A 173 -1.37 -18.34 10.86
C LEU A 173 -0.33 -19.28 10.26
N LEU A 174 -0.69 -19.99 9.20
CA LEU A 174 0.21 -20.91 8.51
C LEU A 174 0.98 -20.21 7.38
N HIS A 175 0.29 -19.38 6.59
CA HIS A 175 0.84 -18.85 5.33
C HIS A 175 1.52 -17.48 5.47
N ASN A 176 1.26 -16.74 6.57
CA ASN A 176 1.78 -15.39 6.77
C ASN A 176 3.32 -15.30 6.73
N LYS A 177 4.03 -16.33 7.21
CA LYS A 177 5.50 -16.37 7.21
C LYS A 177 6.08 -16.30 5.80
N THR A 178 5.46 -17.00 4.85
CA THR A 178 5.90 -17.04 3.44
C THR A 178 5.87 -15.66 2.80
N TYR A 179 4.86 -14.85 3.16
CA TYR A 179 4.59 -13.57 2.53
C TYR A 179 5.21 -12.37 3.26
N GLY A 180 5.99 -12.60 4.33
CA GLY A 180 6.63 -11.53 5.08
C GLY A 180 5.70 -10.76 6.01
N VAL A 181 4.58 -11.37 6.41
CA VAL A 181 3.64 -10.74 7.33
C VAL A 181 4.19 -10.82 8.75
N ILE A 182 4.24 -9.67 9.44
CA ILE A 182 4.65 -9.61 10.84
C ILE A 182 3.59 -10.30 11.70
N THR A 183 3.98 -11.37 12.38
CA THR A 183 3.09 -12.14 13.26
C THR A 183 3.36 -11.84 14.72
N ASN A 184 2.31 -11.55 15.49
CA ASN A 184 2.43 -11.48 16.95
C ASN A 184 2.56 -12.92 17.52
N PRO A 185 3.64 -13.27 18.24
CA PRO A 185 3.81 -14.60 18.81
C PRO A 185 2.74 -14.96 19.86
N ASN A 186 2.11 -13.96 20.47
CA ASN A 186 1.06 -14.13 21.48
C ASN A 186 -0.35 -14.29 20.88
N VAL A 187 -0.48 -14.35 19.56
CA VAL A 187 -1.79 -14.47 18.91
C VAL A 187 -2.42 -15.84 19.24
N ARG A 188 -3.64 -15.85 19.76
CA ARG A 188 -4.36 -17.08 20.15
C ARG A 188 -5.70 -17.19 19.43
N ARG A 189 -6.00 -18.39 18.92
CA ARG A 189 -7.32 -18.66 18.33
C ARG A 189 -8.40 -18.64 19.41
N ARG A 190 -9.50 -17.92 19.17
CA ARG A 190 -10.67 -17.97 20.04
C ARG A 190 -11.28 -19.38 19.96
N LYS A 191 -11.13 -20.18 21.02
CA LYS A 191 -11.92 -21.41 21.17
C LYS A 191 -13.38 -21.00 21.42
N ARG A 192 -14.27 -21.22 20.46
CA ARG A 192 -15.71 -21.14 20.75
C ARG A 192 -16.04 -22.31 21.70
N ARG A 193 -16.60 -22.00 22.87
CA ARG A 193 -17.23 -23.05 23.69
C ARG A 193 -18.42 -23.58 22.89
N ALA A 194 -18.45 -24.89 22.65
CA ALA A 194 -19.67 -25.52 22.16
C ALA A 194 -20.72 -25.36 23.26
N ASN A 195 -21.84 -24.69 22.94
CA ASN A 195 -23.01 -24.73 23.80
C ASN A 195 -23.56 -26.16 23.71
N ASN A 196 -23.21 -27.00 24.69
CA ASN A 196 -23.90 -28.26 24.91
C ASN A 196 -25.34 -27.92 25.32
N ILE A 197 -26.26 -27.94 24.35
CA ILE A 197 -27.69 -27.95 24.63
C ILE A 197 -27.98 -29.35 25.18
N LEU A 198 -28.27 -29.43 26.48
CA LEU A 198 -28.74 -30.66 27.11
C LEU A 198 -30.13 -31.00 26.55
N PRO A 199 -30.42 -32.26 26.15
CA PRO A 199 -31.78 -32.67 25.83
C PRO A 199 -32.61 -32.66 27.13
N GLY A 200 -33.81 -32.09 27.03
CA GLY A 200 -34.78 -31.99 28.13
C GLY A 200 -35.48 -33.30 28.46
#